data_AF-A0A1F5NIZ3-F1
#
_entry.id   AF-A0A1F5NIZ3-F1
#
_cell.length_a   1.000
_cell.length_b   1.000
_cell.length_c   1.000
_cell.angle_alpha   90.00
_cell.angle_beta   90.00
_cell.angle_gamma   90.00
#
_symmetry.space_group_name_H-M   'P 1'
#
loop_
_entity.id
_entity.type
_entity.pdbx_description
1 polymer ?
#
loop_
_entity_poly.entity_id
_entity_poly.type
_entity_poly.pdbx_seq_one_letter_code
_entity_poly.pdbx_strand_id
1 'polypeptide(L)'
;MGLTRCKIFGKILHLLLFVIFITIDPSPAKPDQDDEEGIMIKITDTVLEIIQTDEIASEALRTGLLNLSAYADKIHKNVENATKKPVKRGTIVVALSRITKHLPNAAALIQDVSLTNIGIKSSLTILTYKKSIDTQRKISVMNPFLLPINDLFSVTEGPEEITIICSDRSKDIILKNIGSKPKAEINGLVAVSVAFSEKQATTPNIIYTLLSALATKRINIFELVSTYTELSFIIAKEDMEPAIKAMNIYFNK
;
A
#
# COMPACT_ATOMS: atom_id res chain seq x y z
N MET A 1 -29.68 55.30 18.90
CA MET A 1 -28.38 54.71 19.28
C MET A 1 -28.68 53.67 20.36
N GLY A 2 -28.43 52.38 20.24
CA GLY A 2 -27.81 51.53 19.23
C GLY A 2 -27.95 50.08 19.72
N LEU A 3 -28.05 49.16 18.77
CA LEU A 3 -28.33 47.73 18.91
C LEU A 3 -27.45 47.00 19.94
N THR A 4 -28.03 46.08 20.70
CA THR A 4 -27.30 44.95 21.30
C THR A 4 -27.55 43.71 20.43
N ARG A 5 -26.48 43.24 19.79
CA ARG A 5 -26.48 42.19 18.75
C ARG A 5 -26.41 40.79 19.37
N CYS A 6 -27.25 39.93 18.80
CA CYS A 6 -27.18 38.47 18.76
C CYS A 6 -25.77 37.92 18.45
N LYS A 7 -25.36 36.83 19.13
CA LYS A 7 -24.39 35.82 18.62
C LYS A 7 -24.59 34.50 19.38
N ILE A 8 -25.45 33.63 18.84
CA ILE A 8 -25.41 32.18 19.04
C ILE A 8 -24.60 31.64 17.86
N PHE A 9 -23.36 31.21 18.06
CA PHE A 9 -22.63 30.38 17.10
C PHE A 9 -21.35 29.86 17.77
N GLY A 10 -21.17 28.54 17.82
CA GLY A 10 -19.89 27.96 18.23
C GLY A 10 -20.01 26.55 18.76
N LYS A 11 -20.24 25.57 17.88
CA LYS A 11 -19.83 24.16 18.03
C LYS A 11 -20.10 23.41 16.72
N ILE A 12 -19.14 23.47 15.80
CA ILE A 12 -18.98 22.48 14.74
C ILE A 12 -17.55 21.99 14.88
N LEU A 13 -17.41 20.81 15.48
CA LEU A 13 -16.15 20.10 15.66
C LEU A 13 -15.86 19.37 14.34
N HIS A 14 -14.83 19.82 13.64
CA HIS A 14 -14.32 19.19 12.42
C HIS A 14 -13.85 17.75 12.72
N LEU A 15 -14.43 16.76 12.05
CA LEU A 15 -13.92 15.40 12.01
C LEU A 15 -12.78 15.36 10.98
N LEU A 16 -11.58 15.03 11.44
CA LEU A 16 -10.36 14.95 10.64
C LEU A 16 -10.45 13.80 9.62
N LEU A 17 -10.40 14.15 8.33
CA LEU A 17 -9.97 13.25 7.26
C LEU A 17 -8.46 13.01 7.41
N PHE A 18 -8.04 11.78 7.67
CA PHE A 18 -6.67 11.36 7.41
C PHE A 18 -6.61 10.76 6.01
N VAL A 19 -6.23 11.58 5.04
CA VAL A 19 -5.79 11.11 3.73
C VAL A 19 -4.26 11.04 3.79
N ILE A 20 -3.71 9.83 3.73
CA ILE A 20 -2.27 9.66 3.52
C ILE A 20 -2.02 9.88 2.03
N PHE A 21 -1.69 11.11 1.65
CA PHE A 21 -0.96 11.37 0.41
C PHE A 21 0.53 11.20 0.70
N ILE A 22 1.15 10.15 0.17
CA ILE A 22 2.61 10.10 0.04
C ILE A 22 2.96 11.06 -1.10
N THR A 23 3.26 12.31 -0.77
CA THR A 23 3.84 13.26 -1.71
C THR A 23 5.32 12.93 -1.86
N ILE A 24 5.69 12.34 -3.00
CA ILE A 24 7.07 12.30 -3.45
C ILE A 24 7.42 13.71 -3.92
N ASP A 25 8.40 14.33 -3.25
CA ASP A 25 8.97 15.62 -3.59
C ASP A 25 9.81 15.50 -4.89
N PRO A 26 9.56 16.26 -5.96
CA PRO A 26 10.47 16.31 -7.09
C PRO A 26 11.14 17.69 -7.20
N SER A 27 12.43 17.78 -6.91
CA SER A 27 13.27 18.90 -7.37
C SER A 27 14.78 18.62 -7.22
N PRO A 28 15.71 19.23 -8.01
CA PRO A 28 15.52 20.27 -9.03
C PRO A 28 16.21 20.05 -10.41
N ALA A 29 15.82 20.93 -11.33
CA ALA A 29 16.57 21.49 -12.48
C ALA A 29 16.92 20.62 -13.71
N LYS A 30 16.42 21.07 -14.86
CA LYS A 30 16.92 20.75 -16.21
C LYS A 30 18.26 21.48 -16.46
N PRO A 31 19.24 20.86 -17.14
CA PRO A 31 20.21 21.61 -17.93
C PRO A 31 19.67 21.87 -19.36
N ASP A 32 20.15 22.97 -19.93
CA ASP A 32 19.86 23.49 -21.27
C ASP A 32 20.31 22.57 -22.41
N GLN A 33 19.75 22.84 -23.60
CA GLN A 33 20.03 22.22 -24.90
C GLN A 33 21.51 22.34 -25.29
N ASP A 34 22.09 21.28 -25.87
CA ASP A 34 22.64 21.27 -27.24
C ASP A 34 23.29 19.89 -27.54
N ASP A 35 23.33 19.57 -28.84
CA ASP A 35 24.06 18.47 -29.51
C ASP A 35 23.37 17.10 -29.67
N GLU A 36 22.66 16.93 -30.80
CA GLU A 36 22.38 15.62 -31.44
C GLU A 36 23.69 15.00 -31.97
N GLU A 37 24.60 14.64 -31.06
CA GLU A 37 25.68 13.69 -31.34
C GLU A 37 25.11 12.29 -31.06
N GLY A 38 25.02 11.44 -32.09
CA GLY A 38 24.32 10.15 -32.02
C GLY A 38 24.64 9.37 -30.75
N ILE A 39 23.68 9.36 -29.80
CA ILE A 39 23.90 8.88 -28.43
C ILE A 39 24.33 7.41 -28.50
N MET A 40 25.62 7.17 -28.28
CA MET A 40 26.14 5.82 -28.14
C MET A 40 25.66 5.28 -26.80
N ILE A 41 24.50 4.64 -26.78
CA ILE A 41 23.92 4.05 -25.57
C ILE A 41 24.92 3.03 -25.01
N LYS A 42 25.38 3.27 -23.78
CA LYS A 42 26.36 2.42 -23.10
C LYS A 42 25.64 1.19 -22.57
N ILE A 43 26.29 0.02 -22.75
CA ILE A 43 25.77 -1.27 -22.27
C ILE A 43 25.53 -1.22 -20.75
N THR A 44 26.44 -0.61 -19.99
CA THR A 44 26.30 -0.49 -18.53
C THR A 44 25.03 0.28 -18.14
N ASP A 45 24.74 1.39 -18.82
CA ASP A 45 23.59 2.25 -18.52
C ASP A 45 22.29 1.53 -18.88
N THR A 46 22.26 0.85 -20.04
CA THR A 46 21.13 -0.02 -20.42
C THR A 46 20.91 -1.17 -19.44
N VAL A 47 21.98 -1.83 -19.00
CA VAL A 47 21.89 -2.93 -18.02
C VAL A 47 21.38 -2.39 -16.68
N LEU A 48 21.81 -1.19 -16.27
CA LEU A 48 21.34 -0.52 -15.06
C LEU A 48 19.83 -0.21 -15.15
N GLU A 49 19.37 0.35 -16.26
CA GLU A 49 17.96 0.65 -16.48
C GLU A 49 17.09 -0.63 -16.46
N ILE A 50 17.55 -1.70 -17.13
CA ILE A 50 16.84 -2.98 -17.15
C ILE A 50 16.78 -3.62 -15.75
N ILE A 51 17.87 -3.61 -14.99
CA ILE A 51 17.84 -4.20 -13.63
C ILE A 51 16.98 -3.36 -12.70
N GLN A 52 17.04 -2.02 -12.77
CA GLN A 52 16.26 -1.14 -11.91
C GLN A 52 14.75 -1.25 -12.12
N THR A 53 14.32 -1.68 -13.31
CA THR A 53 12.90 -1.93 -13.63
C THR A 53 12.45 -3.35 -13.30
N ASP A 54 13.37 -4.30 -13.09
CA ASP A 54 13.07 -5.65 -12.59
C ASP A 54 13.26 -5.68 -11.06
N GLU A 55 12.19 -5.39 -10.31
CA GLU A 55 12.22 -5.29 -8.84
C GLU A 55 12.78 -6.55 -8.16
N ILE A 56 12.38 -7.73 -8.65
CA ILE A 56 12.82 -9.02 -8.09
C ILE A 56 14.32 -9.21 -8.33
N ALA A 57 14.78 -8.96 -9.56
CA ALA A 57 16.19 -9.10 -9.89
C ALA A 57 17.04 -8.04 -9.19
N SER A 58 16.54 -6.82 -9.03
CA SER A 58 17.17 -5.75 -8.26
C SER A 58 17.38 -6.15 -6.79
N GLU A 59 16.36 -6.69 -6.14
CA GLU A 59 16.48 -7.14 -4.76
C GLU A 59 17.40 -8.35 -4.62
N ALA A 60 17.31 -9.32 -5.55
CA ALA A 60 18.23 -10.44 -5.60
C ALA A 60 19.68 -9.99 -5.86
N LEU A 61 19.89 -8.93 -6.67
CA LEU A 61 21.22 -8.37 -6.92
C LEU A 61 21.78 -7.71 -5.65
N ARG A 62 20.96 -6.92 -4.96
CA ARG A 62 21.29 -6.22 -3.71
C ARG A 62 21.65 -7.20 -2.60
N THR A 63 20.90 -8.30 -2.48
CA THR A 63 21.10 -9.34 -1.47
C THR A 63 22.16 -10.39 -1.86
N GLY A 64 22.77 -10.28 -3.05
CA GLY A 64 23.78 -11.21 -3.54
C GLY A 64 23.23 -12.59 -3.96
N LEU A 65 21.91 -12.71 -4.10
CA LEU A 65 21.21 -13.94 -4.50
C LEU A 65 21.04 -14.08 -6.02
N LEU A 66 21.24 -13.00 -6.80
CA LEU A 66 21.06 -13.03 -8.24
C LEU A 66 22.17 -13.82 -8.93
N ASN A 67 21.79 -14.85 -9.69
CA ASN A 67 22.68 -15.50 -10.64
C ASN A 67 22.92 -14.57 -11.85
N LEU A 68 24.04 -13.83 -11.83
CA LEU A 68 24.37 -12.84 -12.85
C LEU A 68 24.45 -13.43 -14.26
N SER A 69 24.91 -14.68 -14.38
CA SER A 69 25.07 -15.36 -15.67
C SER A 69 23.72 -15.70 -16.27
N ALA A 70 22.82 -16.29 -15.49
CA ALA A 70 21.46 -16.61 -15.93
C ALA A 70 20.64 -15.34 -16.22
N TYR A 71 20.80 -14.31 -15.39
CA TYR A 71 20.11 -13.03 -15.62
C TYR A 71 20.64 -12.32 -16.88
N ALA A 72 21.95 -12.37 -17.13
CA ALA A 72 22.53 -11.85 -18.37
C ALA A 72 21.93 -12.52 -19.61
N ASP A 73 21.72 -13.84 -19.58
CA ASP A 73 21.06 -14.57 -20.67
C ASP A 73 19.59 -14.11 -20.87
N LYS A 74 18.87 -13.88 -19.76
CA LYS A 74 17.49 -13.36 -19.79
C LYS A 74 17.39 -12.00 -20.48
N ILE A 75 18.31 -11.07 -20.19
CA ILE A 75 18.23 -9.68 -20.68
C ILE A 75 19.04 -9.43 -21.95
N HIS A 76 19.81 -10.41 -22.44
CA HIS A 76 20.77 -10.25 -23.53
C HIS A 76 20.17 -9.58 -24.78
N LYS A 77 19.05 -10.12 -25.28
CA LYS A 77 18.34 -9.54 -26.44
C LYS A 77 17.84 -8.12 -26.20
N ASN A 78 17.38 -7.81 -24.98
CA ASN A 78 16.90 -6.47 -24.64
C ASN A 78 18.04 -5.47 -24.70
N VAL A 79 19.21 -5.85 -24.18
CA VAL A 79 20.43 -5.03 -24.21
C VAL A 79 20.91 -4.81 -25.66
N GLU A 80 20.94 -5.84 -26.49
CA GLU A 80 21.32 -5.70 -27.92
C GLU A 80 20.35 -4.79 -28.68
N ASN A 81 19.04 -4.98 -28.46
CA ASN A 81 18.00 -4.18 -29.10
C ASN A 81 18.03 -2.70 -28.69
N ALA A 82 18.32 -2.42 -27.42
CA ALA A 82 18.43 -1.08 -26.89
C ALA A 82 19.72 -0.39 -27.35
N THR A 83 20.85 -1.10 -27.32
CA THR A 83 22.16 -0.53 -27.68
C THR A 83 22.46 -0.55 -29.19
N LYS A 84 21.62 -1.21 -29.99
CA LYS A 84 21.73 -1.35 -31.45
C LYS A 84 23.06 -1.96 -31.92
N LYS A 85 23.69 -2.80 -31.10
CA LYS A 85 24.96 -3.47 -31.40
C LYS A 85 25.01 -4.87 -30.78
N PRO A 86 25.80 -5.78 -31.35
CA PRO A 86 26.01 -7.10 -30.75
C PRO A 86 26.72 -6.95 -29.40
N VAL A 87 26.26 -7.67 -28.39
CA VAL A 87 26.80 -7.62 -27.03
C VAL A 87 27.21 -9.01 -26.58
N LYS A 88 28.43 -9.14 -26.03
CA LYS A 88 28.86 -10.41 -25.45
C LYS A 88 28.18 -10.60 -24.09
N ARG A 89 27.68 -11.81 -23.81
CA ARG A 89 27.14 -12.19 -22.49
C ARG A 89 28.03 -11.76 -21.33
N GLY A 90 29.35 -12.01 -21.43
CA GLY A 90 30.32 -11.64 -20.41
C GLY A 90 30.37 -10.14 -20.11
N THR A 91 30.12 -9.29 -21.11
CA THR A 91 30.04 -7.83 -20.93
C THR A 91 28.86 -7.45 -20.03
N ILE A 92 27.71 -8.11 -20.19
CA ILE A 92 26.53 -7.90 -19.34
C ILE A 92 26.80 -8.37 -17.92
N VAL A 93 27.41 -9.55 -17.74
CA VAL A 93 27.79 -10.07 -16.42
C VAL A 93 28.73 -9.10 -15.67
N VAL A 94 29.73 -8.56 -16.38
CA VAL A 94 30.66 -7.57 -15.81
C VAL A 94 29.93 -6.28 -15.45
N ALA A 95 29.00 -5.81 -16.29
CA ALA A 95 28.19 -4.64 -15.99
C ALA A 95 27.35 -4.86 -14.71
N LEU A 96 26.64 -5.99 -14.60
CA LEU A 96 25.87 -6.35 -13.42
C LEU A 96 26.74 -6.40 -12.16
N SER A 97 27.91 -7.04 -12.22
CA SER A 97 28.84 -7.14 -11.09
C SER A 97 29.35 -5.77 -10.62
N ARG A 98 29.58 -4.84 -11.55
CA ARG A 98 29.96 -3.45 -11.21
C ARG A 98 28.79 -2.71 -10.54
N ILE A 99 27.59 -2.85 -11.08
CA ILE A 99 26.38 -2.26 -10.50
C ILE A 99 26.19 -2.73 -9.05
N THR A 100 26.39 -4.03 -8.75
CA THR A 100 26.32 -4.57 -7.39
C THR A 100 27.22 -3.82 -6.40
N LYS A 101 28.44 -3.44 -6.81
CA LYS A 101 29.41 -2.76 -5.94
C LYS A 101 29.06 -1.29 -5.66
N HIS A 102 28.22 -0.69 -6.50
CA HIS A 102 27.86 0.73 -6.44
C HIS A 102 26.40 0.96 -6.05
N LEU A 103 25.63 -0.11 -5.80
CA LEU A 103 24.26 0.00 -5.31
C LEU A 103 24.30 0.62 -3.90
N PRO A 104 23.62 1.75 -3.66
CA PRO A 104 23.54 2.31 -2.32
C PRO A 104 22.89 1.29 -1.39
N ASN A 105 23.33 1.24 -0.13
CA ASN A 105 22.64 0.49 0.93
C ASN A 105 21.29 1.15 1.19
N ALA A 106 20.28 0.83 0.38
CA ALA A 106 18.90 1.17 0.65
C ALA A 106 18.39 0.31 1.81
N ALA A 107 17.37 0.79 2.52
CA ALA A 107 16.64 -0.02 3.47
C ALA A 107 16.16 -1.31 2.78
N ALA A 108 16.32 -2.45 3.46
CA ALA A 108 15.90 -3.73 2.93
C ALA A 108 14.42 -3.70 2.51
N LEU A 109 14.07 -4.44 1.46
CA LEU A 109 12.68 -4.52 1.03
C LEU A 109 11.82 -5.20 2.13
N ILE A 110 12.37 -6.23 2.77
CA ILE A 110 11.79 -6.88 3.94
C ILE A 110 12.49 -6.37 5.20
N GLN A 111 11.72 -5.76 6.10
CA GLN A 111 12.18 -5.21 7.36
C GLN A 111 12.09 -6.25 8.49
N ASP A 112 12.87 -6.01 9.54
CA ASP A 112 12.65 -6.72 10.80
C ASP A 112 11.48 -6.07 11.54
N VAL A 113 10.32 -6.72 11.48
CA VAL A 113 9.09 -6.27 12.13
C VAL A 113 8.93 -7.01 13.45
N SER A 114 8.58 -6.27 14.51
CA SER A 114 8.20 -6.80 15.81
C SER A 114 6.78 -6.33 16.14
N LEU A 115 5.84 -7.28 16.15
CA LEU A 115 4.43 -7.02 16.45
C LEU A 115 4.19 -7.09 17.96
N THR A 116 3.40 -6.15 18.48
CA THR A 116 3.03 -6.09 19.91
C THR A 116 1.71 -6.77 20.21
N ASN A 117 0.79 -6.80 19.24
CA ASN A 117 -0.50 -7.47 19.37
C ASN A 117 -0.99 -8.01 18.02
N ILE A 118 -1.79 -9.08 18.06
CA ILE A 118 -2.59 -9.56 16.94
C ILE A 118 -4.05 -9.68 17.41
N GLY A 119 -4.95 -8.95 16.75
CA GLY A 119 -6.38 -8.94 17.00
C GLY A 119 -7.16 -9.57 15.85
N ILE A 120 -8.33 -10.12 16.17
CA ILE A 120 -9.25 -10.66 15.17
C ILE A 120 -10.63 -10.07 15.40
N LYS A 121 -11.25 -9.56 14.33
CA LYS A 121 -12.68 -9.21 14.31
C LYS A 121 -13.37 -10.00 13.23
N SER A 122 -14.31 -10.84 13.64
CA SER A 122 -15.10 -11.67 12.72
C SER A 122 -16.41 -10.98 12.32
N SER A 123 -17.08 -11.56 11.32
CA SER A 123 -18.43 -11.17 10.89
C SER A 123 -18.47 -9.72 10.41
N LEU A 124 -17.63 -9.45 9.41
CA LEU A 124 -17.55 -8.18 8.73
C LEU A 124 -18.19 -8.25 7.34
N THR A 125 -18.74 -7.10 6.95
CA THR A 125 -19.27 -6.84 5.62
C THR A 125 -18.65 -5.56 5.07
N ILE A 126 -18.30 -5.60 3.78
CA ILE A 126 -17.95 -4.43 2.97
C ILE A 126 -19.15 -4.02 2.12
N LEU A 127 -19.50 -2.74 2.16
CA LEU A 127 -20.52 -2.11 1.32
C LEU A 127 -19.89 -0.99 0.51
N THR A 128 -19.93 -1.08 -0.81
CA THR A 128 -19.41 -0.04 -1.71
C THR A 128 -20.55 0.68 -2.40
N TYR A 129 -20.53 2.00 -2.38
CA TYR A 129 -21.50 2.88 -3.03
C TYR A 129 -20.79 3.77 -4.05
N LYS A 130 -21.51 4.16 -5.10
CA LYS A 130 -21.06 5.24 -5.96
C LYS A 130 -21.00 6.54 -5.14
N LYS A 131 -19.93 7.31 -5.29
CA LYS A 131 -19.80 8.61 -4.66
C LYS A 131 -20.80 9.58 -5.28
N SER A 132 -21.58 10.20 -4.41
CA SER A 132 -22.49 11.29 -4.77
C SER A 132 -22.66 12.20 -3.56
N ILE A 133 -23.09 13.44 -3.79
CA ILE A 133 -23.39 14.39 -2.71
C ILE A 133 -24.43 13.80 -1.75
N ASP A 134 -25.41 13.05 -2.26
CA ASP A 134 -26.44 12.39 -1.44
C ASP A 134 -25.83 11.30 -0.54
N THR A 135 -25.04 10.39 -1.12
CA THR A 135 -24.36 9.32 -0.37
C THR A 135 -23.43 9.89 0.70
N GLN A 136 -22.61 10.89 0.36
CA GLN A 136 -21.71 11.56 1.30
C GLN A 136 -22.48 12.20 2.45
N ARG A 137 -23.58 12.91 2.15
CA ARG A 137 -24.43 13.54 3.17
C ARG A 137 -25.04 12.51 4.10
N LYS A 138 -25.53 11.39 3.58
CA LYS A 138 -26.14 10.33 4.41
C LYS A 138 -25.11 9.65 5.30
N ILE A 139 -23.89 9.47 4.83
CA ILE A 139 -22.78 8.95 5.63
C ILE A 139 -22.35 9.95 6.69
N SER A 140 -22.27 11.26 6.38
CA SER A 140 -21.80 12.27 7.33
C SER A 140 -22.76 12.52 8.49
N VAL A 141 -24.07 12.29 8.30
CA VAL A 141 -25.08 12.34 9.37
C VAL A 141 -25.27 11.01 10.07
N MET A 142 -24.60 9.95 9.62
CA MET A 142 -24.67 8.65 10.28
C MET A 142 -24.04 8.77 11.65
N ASN A 143 -24.86 8.56 12.68
CA ASN A 143 -24.42 8.74 14.04
C ASN A 143 -23.49 7.56 14.45
N PRO A 144 -22.18 7.80 14.66
CA PRO A 144 -21.26 6.73 15.06
C PRO A 144 -21.61 6.13 16.42
N PHE A 145 -22.38 6.83 17.28
CA PHE A 145 -22.87 6.30 18.55
C PHE A 145 -23.91 5.18 18.42
N LEU A 146 -24.44 4.94 17.21
CA LEU A 146 -25.30 3.77 16.93
C LEU A 146 -24.51 2.49 16.73
N LEU A 147 -23.19 2.60 16.55
CA LEU A 147 -22.30 1.48 16.38
C LEU A 147 -21.69 1.11 17.72
N PRO A 148 -21.68 -0.18 18.10
CA PRO A 148 -21.03 -0.63 19.31
C PRO A 148 -19.55 -0.24 19.29
N ILE A 149 -19.03 0.31 20.41
CA ILE A 149 -17.66 0.86 20.53
C ILE A 149 -16.56 -0.12 20.07
N ASN A 150 -16.81 -1.42 20.20
CA ASN A 150 -15.84 -2.47 19.86
C ASN A 150 -15.97 -3.03 18.44
N ASP A 151 -16.89 -2.50 17.63
CA ASP A 151 -17.02 -2.89 16.22
C ASP A 151 -16.01 -2.19 15.35
N LEU A 152 -15.46 -2.95 14.39
CA LEU A 152 -14.72 -2.33 13.31
C LEU A 152 -15.71 -1.60 12.40
N PHE A 153 -15.52 -0.30 12.31
CA PHE A 153 -16.24 0.56 11.39
C PHE A 153 -15.26 1.49 10.69
N SER A 154 -15.28 1.48 9.36
CA SER A 154 -14.44 2.35 8.54
C SER A 154 -15.24 2.86 7.36
N VAL A 155 -14.98 4.11 6.97
CA VAL A 155 -15.47 4.70 5.74
C VAL A 155 -14.27 5.18 4.94
N THR A 156 -14.07 4.59 3.77
CA THR A 156 -13.03 4.98 2.82
C THR A 156 -13.70 5.71 1.67
N GLU A 157 -13.36 6.98 1.45
CA GLU A 157 -13.87 7.76 0.33
C GLU A 157 -12.80 7.87 -0.76
N GLY A 158 -13.07 7.29 -1.92
CA GLY A 158 -12.29 7.46 -3.14
C GLY A 158 -12.82 8.57 -4.04
N PRO A 159 -12.23 8.73 -5.25
CA PRO A 159 -12.73 9.68 -6.24
C PRO A 159 -14.13 9.33 -6.77
N GLU A 160 -14.41 8.04 -6.98
CA GLU A 160 -15.64 7.56 -7.62
C GLU A 160 -16.57 6.80 -6.67
N GLU A 161 -16.03 6.30 -5.55
CA GLU A 161 -16.72 5.34 -4.69
C GLU A 161 -16.50 5.67 -3.22
N ILE A 162 -17.44 5.21 -2.40
CA ILE A 162 -17.33 5.21 -0.95
C ILE A 162 -17.52 3.78 -0.48
N THR A 163 -16.53 3.26 0.22
CA THR A 163 -16.53 1.92 0.79
C THR A 163 -16.73 2.02 2.30
N ILE A 164 -17.62 1.19 2.83
CA ILE A 164 -17.92 1.10 4.25
C ILE A 164 -17.61 -0.32 4.72
N ILE A 165 -16.74 -0.45 5.72
CA ILE A 165 -16.56 -1.68 6.47
C ILE A 165 -17.40 -1.57 7.74
N CYS A 166 -18.16 -2.62 8.03
CA CYS A 166 -18.95 -2.71 9.24
C CYS A 166 -19.08 -4.16 9.71
N SER A 167 -19.52 -4.34 10.95
CA SER A 167 -19.98 -5.64 11.43
C SER A 167 -21.31 -6.03 10.79
N ASP A 168 -21.56 -7.34 10.65
CA ASP A 168 -22.80 -7.87 10.10
C ASP A 168 -24.04 -7.38 10.86
N ARG A 169 -23.91 -7.17 12.19
CA ARG A 169 -24.98 -6.63 13.04
C ARG A 169 -25.34 -5.17 12.74
N SER A 170 -24.39 -4.40 12.20
CA SER A 170 -24.57 -2.98 11.89
C SER A 170 -25.01 -2.75 10.44
N LYS A 171 -24.94 -3.79 9.61
CA LYS A 171 -25.24 -3.73 8.17
C LYS A 171 -26.62 -3.15 7.89
N ASP A 172 -27.66 -3.68 8.53
CA ASP A 172 -29.05 -3.26 8.25
C ASP A 172 -29.30 -1.80 8.62
N ILE A 173 -28.65 -1.31 9.69
CA ILE A 173 -28.72 0.09 10.10
C ILE A 173 -28.09 0.99 9.03
N ILE A 174 -26.93 0.60 8.49
CA ILE A 174 -26.21 1.34 7.44
C ILE A 174 -27.02 1.34 6.14
N LEU A 175 -27.52 0.19 5.72
CA LEU A 175 -28.37 0.06 4.52
C LEU A 175 -29.61 0.94 4.62
N LYS A 176 -30.29 0.95 5.78
CA LYS A 176 -31.47 1.78 6.02
C LYS A 176 -31.14 3.28 6.01
N ASN A 177 -30.02 3.68 6.61
CA ASN A 177 -29.59 5.08 6.64
C ASN A 177 -29.25 5.61 5.24
N ILE A 178 -28.57 4.80 4.42
CA ILE A 178 -28.21 5.18 3.05
C ILE A 178 -29.44 5.12 2.13
N GLY A 179 -30.33 4.15 2.33
CA GLY A 179 -31.62 4.03 1.65
C GLY A 179 -31.54 3.65 0.17
N SER A 180 -30.34 3.45 -0.38
CA SER A 180 -30.09 2.89 -1.70
C SER A 180 -29.33 1.57 -1.59
N LYS A 181 -29.42 0.73 -2.62
CA LYS A 181 -28.63 -0.51 -2.66
C LYS A 181 -27.16 -0.18 -2.92
N PRO A 182 -26.22 -0.89 -2.26
CA PRO A 182 -24.81 -0.75 -2.58
C PRO A 182 -24.53 -1.24 -4.01
N LYS A 183 -23.48 -0.68 -4.63
CA LYS A 183 -22.91 -1.18 -5.88
C LYS A 183 -22.32 -2.57 -5.69
N ALA A 184 -21.67 -2.80 -4.55
CA ALA A 184 -21.12 -4.10 -4.17
C ALA A 184 -21.32 -4.35 -2.67
N GLU A 185 -21.65 -5.59 -2.33
CA GLU A 185 -21.75 -6.08 -0.96
C GLU A 185 -20.93 -7.37 -0.86
N ILE A 186 -19.96 -7.40 0.06
CA ILE A 186 -19.09 -8.56 0.29
C ILE A 186 -19.23 -8.95 1.76
N ASN A 187 -19.82 -10.12 2.00
CA ASN A 187 -20.04 -10.68 3.33
C ASN A 187 -18.99 -11.76 3.64
N GLY A 188 -18.99 -12.27 4.88
CA GLY A 188 -18.14 -13.40 5.26
C GLY A 188 -16.67 -13.03 5.42
N LEU A 189 -16.42 -11.77 5.80
CA LEU A 189 -15.08 -11.23 5.97
C LEU A 189 -14.66 -11.24 7.44
N VAL A 190 -13.36 -11.21 7.66
CA VAL A 190 -12.72 -11.01 8.97
C VAL A 190 -11.64 -9.93 8.84
N ALA A 191 -11.37 -9.21 9.93
CA ALA A 191 -10.18 -8.39 10.07
C ALA A 191 -9.14 -9.14 10.88
N VAL A 192 -7.94 -9.28 10.33
CA VAL A 192 -6.74 -9.66 11.07
C VAL A 192 -5.94 -8.38 11.31
N SER A 193 -5.91 -7.92 12.55
CA SER A 193 -5.28 -6.67 12.95
C SER A 193 -3.94 -6.95 13.62
N VAL A 194 -2.92 -6.18 13.28
CA VAL A 194 -1.60 -6.25 13.91
C VAL A 194 -1.20 -4.88 14.43
N ALA A 195 -0.62 -4.84 15.63
CA ALA A 195 -0.09 -3.63 16.22
C ALA A 195 1.44 -3.65 16.24
N PHE A 196 2.05 -2.48 16.04
CA PHE A 196 3.50 -2.29 16.06
C PHE A 196 3.84 -0.94 16.72
N SER A 197 5.11 -0.74 17.07
CA SER A 197 5.54 0.47 17.77
C SER A 197 5.53 1.72 16.87
N GLU A 198 5.40 2.91 17.47
CA GLU A 198 5.43 4.19 16.75
C GLU A 198 6.73 4.39 15.95
N LYS A 199 7.85 3.84 16.45
CA LYS A 199 9.12 3.83 15.71
C LYS A 199 9.00 3.04 14.40
N GLN A 200 8.31 1.91 14.42
CA GLN A 200 8.07 1.11 13.21
C GLN A 200 7.06 1.82 12.29
N ALA A 201 6.09 2.56 12.82
CA ALA A 201 5.12 3.30 12.00
C ALA A 201 5.76 4.29 11.01
N THR A 202 6.93 4.84 11.35
CA THR A 202 7.69 5.76 10.48
C THR A 202 8.85 5.10 9.74
N THR A 203 9.06 3.79 9.95
CA THR A 203 10.12 3.03 9.28
C THR A 203 9.63 2.60 7.88
N PRO A 204 10.38 2.89 6.81
CA PRO A 204 10.04 2.44 5.46
C PRO A 204 9.83 0.92 5.39
N ASN A 205 8.94 0.47 4.51
CA ASN A 205 8.70 -0.95 4.19
C ASN A 205 8.12 -1.84 5.31
N ILE A 206 7.70 -1.30 6.46
CA ILE A 206 6.99 -2.09 7.49
C ILE A 206 5.66 -2.66 6.95
N ILE A 207 4.83 -1.80 6.34
CA ILE A 207 3.56 -2.24 5.74
C ILE A 207 3.80 -3.24 4.60
N TYR A 208 4.77 -2.97 3.72
CA TYR A 208 5.14 -3.90 2.65
C TYR A 208 5.55 -5.27 3.20
N THR A 209 6.34 -5.30 4.27
CA THR A 209 6.79 -6.55 4.90
C THR A 209 5.60 -7.40 5.35
N LEU A 210 4.61 -6.77 6.01
CA LEU A 210 3.40 -7.45 6.46
C LEU A 210 2.52 -7.90 5.27
N LEU A 211 2.37 -7.06 4.24
CA LEU A 211 1.64 -7.42 3.02
C LEU A 211 2.29 -8.59 2.29
N SER A 212 3.62 -8.59 2.17
CA SER A 212 4.40 -9.64 1.51
C SER A 212 4.23 -11.00 2.19
N ALA A 213 4.14 -11.02 3.52
CA ALA A 213 3.87 -12.25 4.29
C ALA A 213 2.50 -12.87 3.93
N LEU A 214 1.46 -12.05 3.73
CA LEU A 214 0.14 -12.52 3.28
C LEU A 214 0.15 -12.88 1.79
N ALA A 215 0.79 -12.08 0.94
CA ALA A 215 0.88 -12.31 -0.50
C ALA A 215 1.58 -13.64 -0.83
N THR A 216 2.59 -14.02 -0.04
CA THR A 216 3.28 -15.32 -0.13
C THR A 216 2.34 -16.50 0.12
N LYS A 217 1.23 -16.29 0.84
CA LYS A 217 0.18 -17.28 1.08
C LYS A 217 -0.96 -17.22 0.08
N ARG A 218 -0.89 -16.33 -0.93
CA ARG A 218 -1.95 -16.11 -1.94
C ARG A 218 -3.29 -15.69 -1.33
N ILE A 219 -3.25 -15.03 -0.17
CA ILE A 219 -4.44 -14.52 0.50
C ILE A 219 -4.90 -13.25 -0.20
N ASN A 220 -6.18 -13.20 -0.57
CA ASN A 220 -6.78 -12.00 -1.16
C ASN A 220 -7.15 -11.00 -0.05
N ILE A 221 -6.72 -9.75 -0.21
CA ILE A 221 -7.02 -8.66 0.72
C ILE A 221 -8.09 -7.78 0.08
N PHE A 222 -9.27 -7.71 0.71
CA PHE A 222 -10.38 -6.89 0.22
C PHE A 222 -10.22 -5.42 0.59
N GLU A 223 -9.70 -5.12 1.78
CA GLU A 223 -9.38 -3.76 2.22
C GLU A 223 -8.25 -3.78 3.26
N LEU A 224 -7.54 -2.66 3.37
CA LEU A 224 -6.61 -2.35 4.45
C LEU A 224 -7.15 -1.18 5.26
N VAL A 225 -7.21 -1.33 6.58
CA VAL A 225 -7.54 -0.24 7.50
C VAL A 225 -6.34 0.00 8.41
N SER A 226 -5.75 1.19 8.34
CA SER A 226 -4.60 1.55 9.16
C SER A 226 -4.92 2.69 10.11
N THR A 227 -4.43 2.59 11.33
CA THR A 227 -4.22 3.74 12.22
C THR A 227 -2.72 3.95 12.39
N TYR A 228 -2.31 4.86 13.28
CA TYR A 228 -0.89 5.20 13.44
C TYR A 228 -0.01 3.99 13.80
N THR A 229 -0.52 3.06 14.62
CA THR A 229 0.26 1.93 15.15
C THR A 229 -0.43 0.58 14.94
N GLU A 230 -1.50 0.54 14.14
CA GLU A 230 -2.25 -0.67 13.86
C GLU A 230 -2.57 -0.78 12.37
N LEU A 231 -2.46 -1.99 11.84
CA LEU A 231 -2.86 -2.33 10.48
C LEU A 231 -3.81 -3.53 10.51
N SER A 232 -4.99 -3.38 9.92
CA SER A 232 -6.02 -4.40 9.80
C SER A 232 -6.18 -4.84 8.35
N PHE A 233 -6.02 -6.14 8.13
CA PHE A 233 -6.25 -6.81 6.84
C PHE A 233 -7.67 -7.37 6.80
N ILE A 234 -8.51 -6.87 5.90
CA ILE A 234 -9.84 -7.41 5.68
C ILE A 234 -9.75 -8.50 4.62
N ILE A 235 -10.00 -9.75 5.03
CA ILE A 235 -9.80 -10.95 4.22
C ILE A 235 -11.03 -11.86 4.31
N ALA A 236 -11.13 -12.86 3.43
CA ALA A 236 -12.15 -13.88 3.54
C ALA A 236 -11.96 -14.69 4.83
N LYS A 237 -13.07 -15.11 5.46
CA LYS A 237 -13.01 -15.90 6.70
C LYS A 237 -12.21 -17.20 6.58
N GLU A 238 -12.22 -17.82 5.41
CA GLU A 238 -11.44 -19.04 5.13
C GLU A 238 -9.92 -18.82 5.14
N ASP A 239 -9.45 -17.59 4.87
CA ASP A 239 -8.04 -17.23 4.87
C ASP A 239 -7.52 -16.80 6.27
N MET A 240 -8.37 -16.81 7.29
CA MET A 240 -8.05 -16.34 8.64
C MET A 240 -6.86 -17.08 9.26
N GLU A 241 -6.91 -18.42 9.29
CA GLU A 241 -5.84 -19.24 9.88
C GLU A 241 -4.47 -19.05 9.19
N PRO A 242 -4.37 -19.13 7.84
CA PRO A 242 -3.08 -18.91 7.19
C PRO A 242 -2.58 -17.46 7.35
N ALA A 243 -3.47 -16.46 7.43
CA ALA A 243 -3.09 -15.08 7.72
C ALA A 243 -2.46 -14.93 9.12
N ILE A 244 -3.12 -15.46 10.15
CA ILE A 244 -2.60 -15.43 11.53
C ILE A 244 -1.23 -16.13 11.60
N LYS A 245 -1.10 -17.30 10.97
CA LYS A 245 0.16 -18.03 10.92
C LYS A 245 1.27 -17.22 10.24
N ALA A 246 0.96 -16.46 9.19
CA ALA A 246 1.92 -15.58 8.54
C ALA A 246 2.34 -14.40 9.44
N MET A 247 1.40 -13.80 10.18
CA MET A 247 1.70 -12.70 11.10
C MET A 247 2.48 -13.14 12.36
N ASN A 248 2.21 -14.34 12.87
CA ASN A 248 2.88 -14.87 14.07
C ASN A 248 4.40 -14.98 13.96
N ILE A 249 4.96 -15.01 12.74
CA ILE A 249 6.41 -15.02 12.51
C ILE A 249 7.07 -13.73 13.05
N TYR A 250 6.33 -12.63 13.12
CA TYR A 250 6.79 -11.32 13.61
C TYR A 250 6.48 -11.09 15.10
N PHE A 251 5.78 -12.01 15.76
CA PHE A 251 5.41 -11.89 17.18
C PHE A 251 6.46 -12.52 18.11
N ASN A 252 7.12 -13.58 17.66
CA ASN A 252 8.05 -14.39 18.47
C ASN A 252 9.51 -13.94 18.32
N LYS A 253 9.76 -12.65 18.09
CA LYS A 253 11.11 -12.08 17.96
C LYS A 253 11.42 -11.16 19.13
#